data_AF-A0A355KWZ1-F1
#
_entry.id   AF-A0A355KWZ1-F1
#
_cell.length_a   1.000
_cell.length_b   1.000
_cell.length_c   1.000
_cell.angle_alpha   90.00
_cell.angle_beta   90.00
_cell.angle_gamma   90.00
#
_symmetry.space_group_name_H-M   'P 1'
#
loop_
_entity.id
_entity.type
_entity.pdbx_description
1 polymer ?
#
loop_
_entity_poly.entity_id
_entity_poly.type
_entity_poly.pdbx_seq_one_letter_code
_entity_poly.pdbx_strand_id
1 'polypeptide(L)'
;LIHQPTGDFISGYRMLEKAYREGKVRSIGLSNFTQQEMCRMMNVCSIKPAVLQTELHPYSGEQELKKFLNLQDIRIQAWYPLGHGDSKLISEPIFTRLAKKYGKTNAQIILRWHVQEGNIVIPGSKSPDHIRENIDIFDFELTESEMLNIGAIDRGERYYKRSPERFERYLNMKIPFED
;
A
#
# COMPACT_ATOMS: atom_id res chain seq x y z
N LEU A 1 10.85 -6.10 -4.23
CA LEU A 1 9.75 -5.66 -5.12
C LEU A 1 10.36 -4.89 -6.28
N ILE A 2 9.81 -4.95 -7.50
CA ILE A 2 10.11 -3.91 -8.50
C ILE A 2 9.42 -2.62 -8.03
N HIS A 3 10.21 -1.57 -7.75
CA HIS A 3 9.72 -0.40 -7.02
C HIS A 3 8.88 0.56 -7.90
N GLN A 4 9.24 0.73 -9.17
CA GLN A 4 8.53 1.61 -10.09
C GLN A 4 8.36 0.90 -11.44
N PRO A 5 7.23 1.10 -12.14
CA PRO A 5 7.02 0.59 -13.50
C PRO A 5 7.74 1.46 -14.54
N THR A 6 9.06 1.64 -14.37
CA THR A 6 9.93 2.43 -15.24
C THR A 6 11.08 1.59 -15.79
N GLY A 7 11.55 1.90 -16.99
CA GLY A 7 12.59 1.11 -17.66
C GLY A 7 12.12 -0.30 -18.04
N ASP A 8 13.05 -1.24 -18.17
CA ASP A 8 12.74 -2.64 -18.50
C ASP A 8 12.37 -3.45 -17.24
N PHE A 9 11.22 -3.11 -16.65
CA PHE A 9 10.71 -3.80 -15.47
C PHE A 9 10.32 -5.26 -15.75
N ILE A 10 10.10 -5.66 -17.01
CA ILE A 10 9.81 -7.05 -17.37
C ILE A 10 11.05 -7.92 -17.18
N SER A 11 12.19 -7.50 -17.74
CA SER A 11 13.47 -8.19 -17.52
C SER A 11 13.86 -8.15 -16.04
N GLY A 12 13.66 -7.01 -15.37
CA GLY A 12 13.87 -6.90 -13.93
C GLY A 12 13.03 -7.91 -13.14
N TYR A 13 11.75 -8.09 -13.48
CA TYR A 13 10.89 -9.06 -12.83
C TYR A 13 11.33 -10.51 -13.10
N ARG A 14 11.74 -10.84 -14.33
CA ARG A 14 12.33 -12.17 -14.65
C ARG A 14 13.56 -12.48 -13.80
N MET A 15 14.38 -11.47 -13.47
CA MET A 15 15.49 -11.65 -12.53
C MET A 15 15.01 -11.93 -11.11
N LEU A 16 13.92 -11.31 -10.65
CA LEU A 16 13.29 -11.64 -9.37
C LEU A 16 12.76 -13.08 -9.37
N GLU A 17 12.11 -13.53 -10.44
CA GLU A 17 11.65 -14.92 -10.55
C GLU A 17 12.81 -15.92 -10.51
N LYS A 18 13.94 -15.61 -11.18
CA LYS A 18 15.16 -16.41 -11.09
C LYS A 18 15.67 -16.47 -9.65
N ALA A 19 15.79 -15.33 -8.97
CA ALA A 19 16.22 -15.27 -7.58
C ALA A 19 15.30 -16.06 -6.64
N TYR A 20 13.99 -16.06 -6.90
CA TYR A 20 13.01 -16.85 -6.15
C TYR A 20 13.23 -18.36 -6.37
N ARG A 21 13.37 -18.82 -7.61
CA ARG A 21 13.65 -20.24 -7.93
C ARG A 21 14.97 -20.73 -7.34
N GLU A 22 15.97 -19.85 -7.26
CA GLU A 22 17.27 -20.11 -6.64
C GLU A 22 17.23 -20.04 -5.10
N GLY A 23 16.08 -19.74 -4.48
CA GLY A 23 15.92 -19.65 -3.04
C GLY A 23 16.57 -18.42 -2.39
N LYS A 24 17.03 -17.44 -3.18
CA LYS A 24 17.65 -16.19 -2.69
C LYS A 24 16.64 -15.24 -2.05
N VAL A 25 15.39 -15.33 -2.48
CA VAL A 25 14.27 -14.55 -1.93
C VAL A 25 13.09 -15.47 -1.65
N ARG A 26 12.37 -15.21 -0.55
CA ARG A 26 11.20 -16.01 -0.15
C ARG A 26 9.91 -15.61 -0.86
N SER A 27 9.87 -14.41 -1.45
CA SER A 27 8.69 -13.88 -2.13
C SER A 27 9.11 -12.71 -3.04
N ILE A 28 8.31 -12.45 -4.07
CA ILE A 28 8.53 -11.41 -5.07
C ILE A 28 7.23 -10.63 -5.28
N GLY A 29 7.35 -9.38 -5.71
CA GLY A 29 6.19 -8.50 -5.86
C GLY A 29 6.52 -7.21 -6.59
N LEU A 30 5.52 -6.36 -6.72
CA LEU A 30 5.55 -5.12 -7.49
C LEU A 30 5.16 -3.93 -6.61
N SER A 31 5.49 -2.73 -7.05
CA SER A 31 5.09 -1.49 -6.37
C SER A 31 4.74 -0.41 -7.39
N ASN A 32 3.65 0.34 -7.14
CA ASN A 32 3.20 1.48 -7.94
C ASN A 32 2.72 1.16 -9.36
N PHE A 33 2.41 -0.11 -9.66
CA PHE A 33 1.83 -0.54 -10.92
C PHE A 33 0.34 -0.22 -10.95
N THR A 34 -0.17 0.31 -12.07
CA THR A 34 -1.60 0.45 -12.32
C THR A 34 -2.25 -0.91 -12.60
N GLN A 35 -3.57 -0.98 -12.55
CA GLN A 35 -4.30 -2.19 -12.96
C GLN A 35 -3.95 -2.63 -14.40
N GLN A 36 -3.79 -1.69 -15.34
CA GLN A 36 -3.41 -2.02 -16.72
C GLN A 36 -2.00 -2.64 -16.80
N GLU A 37 -1.04 -2.10 -16.05
CA GLU A 37 0.31 -2.65 -15.99
C GLU A 37 0.34 -4.00 -15.28
N MET A 38 -0.50 -4.20 -14.26
CA MET A 38 -0.68 -5.49 -13.61
C MET A 38 -1.27 -6.53 -14.57
N CYS A 39 -2.28 -6.18 -15.37
CA CYS A 39 -2.81 -7.05 -16.43
C CYS A 39 -1.71 -7.47 -17.41
N ARG A 40 -0.84 -6.51 -17.82
CA ARG A 40 0.33 -6.83 -18.65
C ARG A 40 1.28 -7.80 -17.95
N MET A 41 1.55 -7.59 -16.66
CA MET A 41 2.40 -8.48 -15.87
C MET A 41 1.84 -9.90 -15.80
N MET A 42 0.53 -10.07 -15.61
CA MET A 42 -0.11 -11.40 -15.56
C MET A 42 0.07 -12.21 -16.85
N ASN A 43 0.26 -11.54 -17.99
CA ASN A 43 0.49 -12.21 -19.27
C ASN A 43 1.97 -12.61 -19.49
N VAL A 44 2.91 -12.06 -18.72
CA VAL A 44 4.35 -12.26 -18.97
C VAL A 44 5.09 -12.89 -17.80
N CYS A 45 4.59 -12.80 -16.57
CA CYS A 45 5.20 -13.43 -15.41
C CYS A 45 4.89 -14.94 -15.38
N SER A 46 5.92 -15.74 -15.10
CA SER A 46 5.77 -17.16 -14.81
C SER A 46 5.47 -17.40 -13.32
N ILE A 47 5.86 -16.47 -12.44
CA ILE A 47 5.56 -16.51 -11.01
C ILE A 47 4.77 -15.25 -10.69
N LYS A 48 3.54 -15.38 -10.21
CA LYS A 48 2.71 -14.23 -9.85
C LYS A 48 3.34 -13.44 -8.69
N PRO A 49 3.27 -12.10 -8.70
CA PRO A 49 3.70 -11.30 -7.56
C PRO A 49 2.80 -11.60 -6.36
N ALA A 50 3.40 -11.88 -5.21
CA ALA A 50 2.63 -12.11 -3.98
C ALA A 50 1.95 -10.84 -3.48
N VAL A 51 2.57 -9.68 -3.75
CA VAL A 51 2.05 -8.37 -3.33
C VAL A 51 2.15 -7.32 -4.43
N LEU A 52 1.18 -6.40 -4.42
CA LEU A 52 1.29 -5.08 -5.03
C LEU A 52 1.33 -4.03 -3.91
N GLN A 53 2.49 -3.40 -3.74
CA GLN A 53 2.65 -2.26 -2.83
C GLN A 53 2.18 -0.97 -3.53
N THR A 54 1.14 -0.30 -3.02
CA THR A 54 0.60 0.95 -3.60
C THR A 54 0.15 1.90 -2.51
N GLU A 55 0.04 3.19 -2.88
CA GLU A 55 -0.55 4.19 -2.01
C GLU A 55 -2.00 3.80 -1.77
N LEU A 56 -2.38 3.72 -0.51
CA LEU A 56 -3.73 3.40 -0.12
C LEU A 56 -3.96 3.98 1.27
N HIS A 57 -5.04 4.72 1.41
CA HIS A 57 -5.47 5.38 2.64
C HIS A 57 -6.96 5.74 2.50
N PRO A 58 -7.63 6.24 3.56
CA PRO A 58 -9.08 6.48 3.49
C PRO A 58 -9.58 7.38 2.34
N TYR A 59 -8.82 8.40 1.92
CA TYR A 59 -9.18 9.23 0.74
C TYR A 59 -8.93 8.57 -0.63
N SER A 60 -8.29 7.40 -0.68
CA SER A 60 -7.99 6.63 -1.88
C SER A 60 -7.91 5.14 -1.51
N GLY A 61 -9.07 4.48 -1.42
CA GLY A 61 -9.22 3.10 -0.96
C GLY A 61 -8.99 2.03 -2.03
N GLU A 62 -8.84 2.43 -3.30
CA GLU A 62 -8.42 1.57 -4.43
C GLU A 62 -9.30 0.31 -4.61
N GLN A 63 -10.62 0.46 -4.47
CA GLN A 63 -11.57 -0.67 -4.44
C GLN A 63 -11.55 -1.55 -5.71
N GLU A 64 -11.48 -0.95 -6.90
CA GLU A 64 -11.41 -1.72 -8.15
C GLU A 64 -10.08 -2.45 -8.31
N LEU A 65 -8.97 -1.82 -7.89
CA LEU A 65 -7.66 -2.48 -7.87
C LEU A 65 -7.66 -3.66 -6.88
N LYS A 66 -8.22 -3.50 -5.68
CA LYS A 66 -8.37 -4.60 -4.70
C LYS A 66 -9.14 -5.78 -5.29
N LYS A 67 -10.29 -5.54 -5.93
CA LYS A 67 -11.09 -6.59 -6.57
C LYS A 67 -10.27 -7.34 -7.61
N PHE A 68 -9.57 -6.63 -8.49
CA PHE A 68 -8.70 -7.23 -9.50
C PHE A 68 -7.59 -8.08 -8.86
N LEU A 69 -6.88 -7.56 -7.85
CA LEU A 69 -5.78 -8.27 -7.19
C LEU A 69 -6.25 -9.53 -6.46
N ASN A 70 -7.41 -9.47 -5.80
CA ASN A 70 -8.01 -10.62 -5.11
C ASN A 70 -8.29 -11.78 -6.08
N LEU A 71 -8.78 -11.49 -7.30
CA LEU A 71 -8.97 -12.52 -8.33
C LEU A 71 -7.67 -13.17 -8.81
N GLN A 72 -6.53 -12.51 -8.60
CA GLN A 72 -5.21 -12.99 -8.99
C GLN A 72 -4.43 -13.63 -7.83
N ASP A 73 -5.02 -13.68 -6.62
CA ASP A 73 -4.35 -14.06 -5.37
C ASP A 73 -3.13 -13.18 -5.05
N ILE A 74 -3.27 -11.88 -5.29
CA ILE A 74 -2.24 -10.87 -5.01
C ILE A 74 -2.73 -10.02 -3.84
N ARG A 75 -1.91 -9.85 -2.81
CA ARG A 75 -2.27 -9.00 -1.67
C ARG A 75 -1.83 -7.56 -1.89
N ILE A 76 -2.67 -6.61 -1.50
CA ILE A 76 -2.30 -5.20 -1.51
C ILE A 76 -1.48 -4.87 -0.26
N GLN A 77 -0.43 -4.07 -0.44
CA GLN A 77 0.38 -3.54 0.64
C GLN A 77 0.34 -2.01 0.60
N ALA A 78 -0.37 -1.40 1.56
CA ALA A 78 -0.59 0.02 1.65
C ALA A 78 0.65 0.75 2.14
N TRP A 79 1.24 1.58 1.28
CA TRP A 79 2.13 2.66 1.71
C TRP A 79 1.35 3.97 1.86
N TYR A 80 1.86 4.87 2.71
CA TYR A 80 1.13 6.05 3.20
C TYR A 80 -0.27 5.73 3.76
N PRO A 81 -0.42 4.74 4.64
CA PRO A 81 -1.73 4.40 5.21
C PRO A 81 -2.39 5.58 5.96
N LEU A 82 -1.59 6.51 6.46
CA LEU A 82 -2.04 7.73 7.14
C LEU A 82 -2.05 8.95 6.21
N GLY A 83 -2.16 8.77 4.90
CA GLY A 83 -2.25 9.87 3.93
C GLY A 83 -1.04 10.80 3.93
N HIS A 84 0.16 10.24 3.92
CA HIS A 84 1.42 10.99 4.06
C HIS A 84 1.53 11.84 5.34
N GLY A 85 0.73 11.55 6.37
CA GLY A 85 0.68 12.36 7.59
C GLY A 85 -0.19 13.60 7.47
N ASP A 86 -1.07 13.67 6.48
CA ASP A 86 -2.02 14.77 6.31
C ASP A 86 -2.94 14.88 7.53
N SER A 87 -2.82 16.01 8.22
CA SER A 87 -3.62 16.29 9.40
C SER A 87 -5.11 16.38 9.08
N LYS A 88 -5.51 16.76 7.87
CA LYS A 88 -6.93 16.81 7.47
C LYS A 88 -7.52 15.42 7.40
N LEU A 89 -6.82 14.47 6.77
CA LEU A 89 -7.23 13.07 6.72
C LEU A 89 -7.31 12.49 8.13
N ILE A 90 -6.25 12.66 8.92
CA ILE A 90 -6.15 12.05 10.25
C ILE A 90 -7.20 12.63 11.21
N SER A 91 -7.56 13.90 11.04
CA SER A 91 -8.54 14.59 11.91
C SER A 91 -10.00 14.52 11.43
N GLU A 92 -10.30 13.77 10.36
CA GLU A 92 -11.68 13.58 9.90
C GLU A 92 -12.62 13.22 11.08
N PRO A 93 -13.82 13.82 11.17
CA PRO A 93 -14.70 13.65 12.33
C PRO A 93 -15.02 12.19 12.67
N ILE A 94 -15.07 11.33 11.65
CA ILE A 94 -15.27 9.89 11.83
C ILE A 94 -14.16 9.24 12.66
N PHE A 95 -12.89 9.55 12.38
CA PHE A 95 -11.77 8.95 13.13
C PHE A 95 -11.74 9.47 14.55
N THR A 96 -11.98 10.76 14.76
CA THR A 96 -12.04 11.36 16.10
C THR A 96 -13.17 10.76 16.95
N ARG A 97 -14.35 10.53 16.36
CA ARG A 97 -15.47 9.87 17.04
C ARG A 97 -15.14 8.43 17.42
N LEU A 98 -14.55 7.66 16.50
CA LEU A 98 -14.20 6.26 16.73
C LEU A 98 -13.03 6.11 17.71
N ALA A 99 -12.03 6.97 17.62
CA ALA A 99 -10.92 7.07 18.57
C ALA A 99 -11.44 7.21 20.00
N LYS A 100 -12.40 8.13 20.23
CA LYS A 100 -13.07 8.28 21.52
C LYS A 100 -13.85 7.03 21.94
N LYS A 101 -14.60 6.41 21.02
CA LYS A 101 -15.38 5.18 21.30
C LYS A 101 -14.49 4.03 21.76
N TYR A 102 -13.35 3.84 21.11
CA TYR A 102 -12.46 2.70 21.35
C TYR A 102 -11.32 2.99 22.33
N GLY A 103 -11.15 4.24 22.78
CA GLY A 103 -10.01 4.63 23.61
C GLY A 103 -8.68 4.55 22.86
N LYS A 104 -8.70 4.86 21.57
CA LYS A 104 -7.56 4.73 20.64
C LYS A 104 -7.24 6.08 19.99
N THR A 105 -6.11 6.20 19.32
CA THR A 105 -5.76 7.37 18.50
C THR A 105 -6.43 7.29 17.13
N ASN A 106 -6.58 8.44 16.45
CA ASN A 106 -7.12 8.45 15.08
C ASN A 106 -6.27 7.60 14.12
N ALA A 107 -4.94 7.59 14.31
CA ALA A 107 -4.03 6.75 13.53
C ALA A 107 -4.33 5.26 13.75
N GLN A 108 -4.54 4.83 15.00
CA GLN A 108 -4.91 3.44 15.32
C GLN A 108 -6.24 3.03 14.66
N ILE A 109 -7.24 3.93 14.62
CA ILE A 109 -8.49 3.66 13.90
C ILE A 109 -8.25 3.42 12.41
N ILE A 110 -7.46 4.29 11.76
CA ILE A 110 -7.15 4.16 10.32
C ILE A 110 -6.38 2.86 10.06
N LEU A 111 -5.39 2.53 10.89
CA LEU A 111 -4.61 1.30 10.75
C LEU A 111 -5.45 0.04 11.00
N ARG A 112 -6.38 0.07 11.96
CA ARG A 112 -7.33 -1.02 12.17
C ARG A 112 -8.23 -1.22 10.94
N TRP A 113 -8.73 -0.12 10.36
CA TRP A 113 -9.51 -0.18 9.12
C TRP A 113 -8.71 -0.85 8.00
N HIS A 114 -7.43 -0.51 7.82
CA HIS A 114 -6.59 -1.15 6.81
C HIS A 114 -6.53 -2.68 6.98
N VAL A 115 -6.29 -3.15 8.20
CA VAL A 115 -6.15 -4.58 8.50
C VAL A 115 -7.48 -5.31 8.31
N GLN A 116 -8.59 -4.73 8.75
CA GLN A 116 -9.93 -5.32 8.56
C GLN A 116 -10.39 -5.35 7.10
N GLU A 117 -9.95 -4.40 6.28
CA GLU A 117 -10.11 -4.43 4.81
C GLU A 117 -9.24 -5.50 4.13
N GLY A 118 -8.37 -6.19 4.89
CA GLY A 118 -7.45 -7.21 4.37
C GLY A 118 -6.18 -6.64 3.74
N ASN A 119 -5.87 -5.36 3.97
CA ASN A 119 -4.62 -4.76 3.48
C ASN A 119 -3.45 -5.13 4.39
N ILE A 120 -2.29 -5.41 3.79
CA ILE A 120 -1.02 -5.33 4.52
C ILE A 120 -0.68 -3.84 4.66
N VAL A 121 -0.25 -3.39 5.84
CA VAL A 121 0.00 -1.97 6.11
C VAL A 121 1.42 -1.71 6.60
N ILE A 122 2.04 -0.63 6.12
CA ILE A 122 3.40 -0.21 6.51
C ILE A 122 3.42 1.25 7.02
N PRO A 123 3.00 1.52 8.27
CA PRO A 123 2.97 2.86 8.84
C PRO A 123 4.37 3.28 9.31
N GLY A 124 5.16 3.82 8.38
CA GLY A 124 6.53 4.27 8.66
C GLY A 124 6.58 5.32 9.77
N SER A 125 7.46 5.11 10.75
CA SER A 125 7.71 6.05 11.85
C SER A 125 9.15 5.94 12.32
N LYS A 126 9.69 7.04 12.87
CA LYS A 126 10.96 7.08 13.60
C LYS A 126 10.77 7.25 15.11
N SER A 127 9.54 7.54 15.57
CA SER A 127 9.21 7.69 16.98
C SER A 127 8.89 6.33 17.59
N PRO A 128 9.63 5.88 18.63
CA PRO A 128 9.33 4.63 19.34
C PRO A 128 7.90 4.59 19.87
N ASP A 129 7.37 5.70 20.35
CA ASP A 129 6.01 5.78 20.89
C ASP A 129 4.97 5.54 19.79
N HIS A 130 5.13 6.20 18.64
CA HIS A 130 4.26 5.96 17.49
C HIS A 130 4.37 4.52 16.97
N ILE A 131 5.55 3.89 17.03
CA ILE A 131 5.71 2.48 16.62
C ILE A 131 4.90 1.56 17.55
N ARG A 132 4.93 1.81 18.87
CA ARG A 132 4.13 1.06 19.84
C ARG A 132 2.64 1.29 19.64
N GLU A 133 2.22 2.54 19.41
CA GLU A 133 0.82 2.85 19.12
C GLU A 133 0.33 2.19 17.82
N ASN A 134 1.13 2.25 16.75
CA ASN A 134 0.77 1.71 15.43
C ASN A 134 0.50 0.20 15.44
N ILE A 135 1.16 -0.56 16.32
CA ILE A 135 0.94 -2.00 16.46
C ILE A 135 -0.19 -2.35 17.44
N ASP A 136 -0.55 -1.43 18.34
CA ASP A 136 -1.62 -1.60 19.34
C ASP A 136 -3.02 -1.40 18.74
N ILE A 137 -3.32 -2.21 17.71
CA ILE A 137 -4.55 -2.14 16.90
C ILE A 137 -5.30 -3.49 16.83
N PHE A 138 -4.92 -4.47 17.65
CA PHE A 138 -5.47 -5.83 17.57
C PHE A 138 -6.39 -6.19 18.74
N ASP A 139 -6.53 -5.31 19.71
CA ASP A 139 -7.37 -5.45 20.91
C ASP A 139 -8.79 -4.87 20.74
N PHE A 140 -9.12 -4.35 19.56
CA PHE A 140 -10.47 -3.87 19.22
C PHE A 140 -10.83 -4.19 17.77
N GLU A 141 -12.12 -4.07 17.45
CA GLU A 141 -12.66 -4.29 16.10
C GLU A 141 -13.70 -3.21 15.74
N LEU A 142 -13.58 -2.68 14.52
CA LEU A 142 -14.55 -1.78 13.90
C LEU A 142 -15.73 -2.60 13.40
N THR A 143 -16.94 -2.12 13.62
CA THR A 143 -18.15 -2.79 13.11
C THR A 143 -18.26 -2.64 11.59
N GLU A 144 -19.04 -3.50 10.94
CA GLU A 144 -19.30 -3.39 9.49
C GLU A 144 -19.80 -1.99 9.09
N SER A 145 -20.71 -1.41 9.88
CA SER A 145 -21.20 -0.04 9.66
C SER A 145 -20.08 1.00 9.75
N GLU A 146 -19.14 0.84 10.68
CA GLU A 146 -18.01 1.76 10.82
C GLU A 146 -17.01 1.62 9.67
N MET A 147 -16.75 0.38 9.25
CA MET A 147 -15.95 0.09 8.06
C MET A 147 -16.55 0.74 6.81
N LEU A 148 -17.87 0.60 6.61
CA LEU A 148 -18.60 1.24 5.51
C LEU A 148 -18.52 2.77 5.56
N ASN A 149 -18.69 3.36 6.75
CA ASN A 149 -18.62 4.80 6.93
C ASN A 149 -17.19 5.34 6.67
N ILE A 150 -16.14 4.60 7.02
CA ILE A 150 -14.75 4.96 6.67
C ILE A 150 -14.55 4.81 5.17
N GLY A 151 -15.07 3.76 4.53
CA GLY A 151 -14.99 3.60 3.08
C GLY A 151 -15.66 4.74 2.30
N ALA A 152 -16.70 5.36 2.87
CA ALA A 152 -17.46 6.43 2.23
C ALA A 152 -16.73 7.78 2.13
N ILE A 153 -15.59 7.98 2.83
CA ILE A 153 -14.80 9.21 2.70
C ILE A 153 -13.77 9.15 1.55
N ASP A 154 -13.70 8.02 0.86
CA ASP A 154 -12.90 7.87 -0.35
C ASP A 154 -13.36 8.88 -1.40
N ARG A 155 -12.39 9.59 -1.97
CA ARG A 155 -12.59 10.60 -3.02
C ARG A 155 -11.60 10.46 -4.17
N GLY A 156 -10.88 9.34 -4.24
CA GLY A 156 -9.86 9.09 -5.25
C GLY A 156 -8.67 10.05 -5.21
N GLU A 157 -8.45 10.74 -4.09
CA GLU A 157 -7.41 11.75 -3.95
C GLU A 157 -6.11 11.14 -3.45
N ARG A 158 -5.19 10.90 -4.38
CA ARG A 158 -3.83 10.44 -4.10
C ARG A 158 -2.86 11.59 -3.84
N TYR A 159 -1.97 11.46 -2.85
CA TYR A 159 -0.82 12.34 -2.61
C TYR A 159 0.31 12.08 -3.60
N TYR A 160 0.53 10.82 -3.98
CA TYR A 160 1.53 10.49 -4.99
C TYR A 160 0.95 10.51 -6.39
N LYS A 161 1.50 11.42 -7.21
CA LYS A 161 1.18 11.52 -8.63
C LYS A 161 2.33 10.97 -9.46
N ARG A 162 2.02 10.08 -10.41
CA ARG A 162 2.95 9.61 -11.43
C ARG A 162 2.99 10.63 -12.58
N SER A 163 3.76 11.71 -12.40
CA SER A 163 3.93 12.71 -13.45
C SER A 163 5.00 12.28 -14.47
N PRO A 164 4.98 12.80 -15.71
CA PRO A 164 6.05 12.56 -16.69
C PRO A 164 7.44 12.89 -16.15
N GLU A 165 7.58 13.99 -15.40
CA GLU A 165 8.86 14.39 -14.81
C GLU A 165 9.36 13.39 -13.77
N ARG A 166 8.45 12.83 -12.95
CA ARG A 166 8.81 11.77 -12.00
C ARG A 166 9.18 10.48 -12.72
N PHE A 167 8.47 10.13 -13.78
CA PHE A 167 8.80 8.97 -14.61
C PHE A 167 10.22 9.08 -15.17
N GLU A 168 10.54 10.22 -15.79
CA GLU A 168 11.89 10.50 -16.32
C GLU A 168 12.95 10.47 -15.22
N ARG A 169 12.64 11.03 -14.05
CA ARG A 169 13.55 10.97 -12.91
C ARG A 169 13.84 9.54 -12.47
N TYR A 170 12.83 8.67 -12.38
CA TYR A 170 13.04 7.26 -12.00
C TYR A 170 13.81 6.48 -13.08
N LEU A 171 13.53 6.75 -14.35
CA LEU A 171 14.22 6.12 -15.47
C LEU A 171 15.72 6.46 -15.49
N ASN A 172 16.06 7.70 -15.16
CA ASN A 172 17.44 8.20 -15.20
C ASN A 172 18.12 8.20 -13.81
N MET A 173 17.48 7.63 -12.79
CA MET A 173 18.01 7.63 -11.43
C MET A 173 19.27 6.77 -11.36
N LYS A 174 20.40 7.41 -11.10
CA LYS A 174 21.64 6.71 -10.75
C LYS A 174 21.66 6.49 -9.25
N ILE A 175 21.59 5.24 -8.84
CA ILE A 175 21.81 4.87 -7.46
C ILE A 175 23.32 4.71 -7.29
N PRO A 176 23.97 5.43 -6.36
CA PRO A 176 25.38 5.23 -6.07
C PRO A 176 25.52 3.88 -5.35
N PHE A 177 25.77 2.83 -6.13
CA PHE A 177 26.09 1.50 -5.60
C PHE A 177 27.61 1.29 -5.43
N GLU A 178 28.39 2.36 -5.58
CA GLU A 178 29.85 2.50 -5.40
C GLU A 178 29.99 3.72 -4.46
N ASP A 179 30.63 3.70 -3.29
CA ASP A 179 31.99 3.25 -2.92
C ASP A 179 32.25 1.75 -2.72
#